data_AF-A0A081DE53-F1
#
_entry.id   AF-A0A081DE53-F1
#
_cell.length_a   1.000
_cell.length_b   1.000
_cell.length_c   1.000
_cell.angle_alpha   90.00
_cell.angle_beta   90.00
_cell.angle_gamma   90.00
#
_symmetry.space_group_name_H-M   'P 1'
#
loop_
_entity.id
_entity.type
_entity.pdbx_description
1 polymer ?
#
loop_
_entity_poly.entity_id
_entity_poly.type
_entity_poly.pdbx_seq_one_letter_code
_entity_poly.pdbx_strand_id
1 'polypeptide(L)'
;MNRIINYFAENPKDNPLVVTIGQLHSFFVQLLKLHAMTDRNPQTVARQIGVSPFFVQEYFTAAKHYSMKHCSHAIKIIRDIDMKSKGVGTNKPQQHDLLQELIVNIMYP
;
A
#
# COMPACT_ATOMS: atom_id res chain seq x y z
N MET A 1 -7.24 -7.48 11.87
CA MET A 1 -7.67 -7.52 10.46
C MET A 1 -7.52 -6.10 9.90
N ASN A 2 -6.73 -5.93 8.85
CA ASN A 2 -6.22 -4.63 8.36
C ASN A 2 -7.34 -3.63 8.01
N ARG A 3 -7.58 -2.61 8.86
CA ARG A 3 -8.59 -1.55 8.64
C ARG A 3 -8.45 -0.85 7.28
N ILE A 4 -7.22 -0.72 6.79
CA ILE A 4 -6.92 -0.12 5.49
C ILE A 4 -7.48 -0.96 4.34
N ILE A 5 -7.37 -2.29 4.42
CA ILE A 5 -7.83 -3.20 3.35
C ILE A 5 -9.35 -3.27 3.33
N ASN A 6 -10.00 -3.33 4.50
CA ASN A 6 -11.46 -3.31 4.58
C ASN A 6 -12.03 -1.97 4.08
N TYR A 7 -11.39 -0.84 4.43
CA TYR A 7 -11.77 0.48 3.92
C TYR A 7 -11.72 0.56 2.38
N PHE A 8 -10.74 -0.09 1.75
CA PHE A 8 -10.64 -0.11 0.28
C PHE A 8 -11.50 -1.18 -0.40
N ALA A 9 -11.80 -2.29 0.26
CA ALA A 9 -12.61 -3.38 -0.29
C ALA A 9 -14.12 -3.08 -0.30
N GLU A 10 -14.61 -2.23 0.61
CA GLU A 10 -16.04 -1.97 0.80
C GLU A 10 -16.68 -1.05 -0.26
N ASN A 11 -15.90 -0.36 -1.11
CA ASN A 11 -16.45 0.54 -2.16
C ASN A 11 -15.82 0.34 -3.56
N PRO A 12 -16.10 -0.79 -4.24
CA PRO A 12 -15.54 -1.11 -5.56
C PRO A 12 -16.22 -0.40 -6.76
N LYS A 13 -17.36 0.28 -6.55
CA LYS A 13 -18.08 0.98 -7.65
C LYS A 13 -17.53 2.37 -7.99
N ASP A 14 -16.85 3.02 -7.04
CA ASP A 14 -16.30 4.37 -7.20
C ASP A 14 -14.76 4.42 -7.12
N ASN A 15 -14.09 3.28 -6.90
CA ASN A 15 -12.63 3.17 -6.81
C ASN A 15 -12.06 2.39 -8.01
N PRO A 16 -11.70 3.06 -9.12
CA PRO A 16 -11.00 2.39 -10.21
C PRO A 16 -9.68 1.85 -9.67
N LEU A 17 -9.38 0.57 -9.94
CA LEU A 17 -8.16 -0.18 -9.59
C LEU A 17 -6.88 0.67 -9.45
N VAL A 18 -6.68 1.62 -10.37
CA VAL A 18 -5.57 2.58 -10.41
C VAL A 18 -5.43 3.42 -9.12
N VAL A 19 -6.54 3.91 -8.54
CA VAL A 19 -6.54 4.72 -7.32
C VAL A 19 -6.12 3.87 -6.12
N THR A 20 -6.68 2.66 -5.99
CA THR A 20 -6.34 1.72 -4.93
C THR A 20 -4.87 1.31 -4.99
N ILE A 21 -4.35 1.00 -6.18
CA ILE A 21 -2.93 0.73 -6.43
C ILE A 21 -2.07 1.92 -5.97
N GLY A 22 -2.44 3.15 -6.34
CA GLY A 22 -1.70 4.36 -5.97
C GLY A 22 -1.65 4.62 -4.47
N GLN A 23 -2.77 4.38 -3.77
CA GLN A 23 -2.85 4.52 -2.31
C GLN A 23 -2.01 3.46 -1.59
N LEU A 24 -2.11 2.20 -2.01
CA LEU A 24 -1.30 1.11 -1.46
C LEU A 24 0.20 1.35 -1.71
N HIS A 25 0.57 1.78 -2.92
CA HIS A 25 1.95 2.13 -3.23
C HIS A 25 2.48 3.21 -2.30
N SER A 26 1.71 4.31 -2.15
CA SER A 26 2.08 5.43 -1.28
C SER A 26 2.26 4.98 0.16
N PHE A 27 1.32 4.17 0.68
CA PHE A 27 1.38 3.61 2.03
C PHE A 27 2.66 2.81 2.28
N PHE A 28 3.02 1.86 1.41
CA PHE A 28 4.24 1.06 1.60
C PHE A 28 5.53 1.88 1.41
N VAL A 29 5.53 2.89 0.52
CA VAL A 29 6.65 3.83 0.41
C VAL A 29 6.82 4.64 1.70
N GLN A 30 5.72 5.08 2.31
CA GLN A 30 5.74 5.80 3.59
C GLN A 30 6.25 4.92 4.73
N LEU A 31 5.87 3.64 4.77
CA LEU A 31 6.43 2.68 5.73
C LEU A 31 7.93 2.46 5.51
N LEU A 32 8.40 2.34 4.27
CA LEU A 32 9.85 2.26 4.00
C LEU A 32 10.60 3.50 4.47
N LYS A 33 10.05 4.69 4.20
CA LYS A 33 10.63 5.96 4.70
C LYS A 33 10.70 5.94 6.23
N LEU A 34 9.60 5.59 6.90
CA LEU A 34 9.55 5.50 8.35
C LEU A 34 10.61 4.53 8.90
N HIS A 35 10.76 3.34 8.30
CA HIS A 35 11.78 2.38 8.72
C HIS A 35 13.21 2.92 8.63
N ALA A 36 13.49 3.74 7.60
CA ALA A 36 14.80 4.36 7.40
C ALA A 36 15.08 5.56 8.33
N MET A 37 14.07 6.10 9.00
CA MET A 37 14.23 7.24 9.91
C MET A 37 14.86 6.82 11.25
N THR A 38 15.72 7.68 11.79
CA THR A 38 16.26 7.57 13.15
C THR A 38 15.39 8.32 14.17
N ASP A 39 14.89 9.50 13.79
CA ASP A 39 13.95 10.27 14.61
C ASP A 39 12.57 9.57 14.67
N ARG A 40 12.05 9.43 15.89
CA ARG A 40 10.75 8.82 16.19
C ARG A 40 9.74 9.83 16.73
N ASN A 41 10.06 11.13 16.73
CA ASN A 41 9.10 12.17 17.07
C ASN A 41 7.91 12.15 16.08
N PRO A 42 6.66 12.02 16.56
CA PRO A 42 5.48 11.91 15.70
C PRO A 42 5.28 13.07 14.73
N GLN A 43 5.62 14.30 15.12
CA GLN A 43 5.46 15.50 14.28
C GLN A 43 6.50 15.51 13.16
N THR A 44 7.76 15.21 13.48
CA THR A 44 8.83 15.09 12.47
C THR A 44 8.51 13.98 11.48
N VAL A 45 8.12 12.81 12.00
CA VAL A 45 7.76 11.64 11.20
C VAL A 45 6.61 11.94 10.27
N ALA A 46 5.52 12.53 10.78
CA ALA A 46 4.35 12.89 9.97
C ALA A 46 4.74 13.77 8.79
N ARG A 47 5.56 14.79 9.03
CA ARG A 47 6.07 15.70 7.98
C ARG A 47 6.93 14.96 6.95
N GLN A 48 7.86 14.10 7.40
CA GLN A 48 8.79 13.42 6.50
C GLN A 48 8.12 12.36 5.62
N ILE A 49 7.13 11.65 6.15
CA ILE A 49 6.37 10.66 5.37
C ILE A 49 5.16 11.30 4.65
N GLY A 50 4.89 12.58 4.85
CA GLY A 50 3.85 13.33 4.15
C GLY A 50 2.43 12.92 4.57
N VAL A 51 2.22 12.65 5.85
CA VAL A 51 0.89 12.32 6.42
C VAL A 51 0.50 13.36 7.46
N SER A 52 -0.81 13.48 7.71
CA SER A 52 -1.29 14.34 8.79
C SER A 52 -0.82 13.80 10.16
N PRO A 53 -0.40 14.68 11.09
CA PRO A 53 0.04 14.27 12.44
C PRO A 53 -0.98 13.43 13.21
N PHE A 54 -2.27 13.58 12.92
CA PHE A 54 -3.33 12.79 13.54
C PHE A 54 -3.24 11.29 13.22
N PHE A 55 -2.71 10.92 12.05
CA PHE A 55 -2.68 9.54 11.57
C PHE A 55 -1.31 8.88 11.72
N VAL A 56 -0.27 9.61 12.13
CA VAL A 56 1.11 9.07 12.19
C VAL A 56 1.24 7.87 13.14
N GLN A 57 0.41 7.79 14.18
CA GLN A 57 0.38 6.65 15.11
C GLN A 57 -0.05 5.35 14.44
N GLU A 58 -0.90 5.42 13.41
CA GLU A 58 -1.29 4.26 12.61
C GLU A 58 -0.10 3.76 11.79
N TYR A 59 0.75 4.66 11.29
CA TYR A 59 1.98 4.29 10.56
C TYR A 59 3.02 3.65 11.48
N PHE A 60 3.20 4.15 12.71
CA PHE A 60 4.05 3.47 13.70
C PHE A 60 3.54 2.07 14.03
N THR A 61 2.21 1.91 14.16
CA THR A 61 1.60 0.60 14.40
C THR A 61 1.80 -0.32 13.20
N ALA A 62 1.58 0.15 11.99
CA ALA A 62 1.78 -0.60 10.76
C ALA A 62 3.25 -1.00 10.56
N ALA A 63 4.21 -0.12 10.85
CA ALA A 63 5.64 -0.41 10.73
C ALA A 63 6.10 -1.58 11.64
N LYS A 64 5.41 -1.84 12.75
CA LYS A 64 5.66 -3.02 13.59
C LYS A 64 5.21 -4.34 12.94
N HIS A 65 4.20 -4.29 12.08
CA HIS A 65 3.63 -5.47 11.43
C HIS A 65 4.25 -5.73 10.05
N TYR A 66 4.64 -4.67 9.34
CA TYR A 66 5.23 -4.74 8.01
C TYR A 66 6.71 -4.35 8.08
N SER A 67 7.59 -5.34 8.00
CA SER A 67 9.05 -5.13 7.93
C SER A 67 9.45 -4.43 6.61
N MET A 68 10.68 -3.89 6.54
CA MET A 68 11.22 -3.34 5.28
C MET A 68 11.16 -4.35 4.13
N LYS A 69 11.50 -5.62 4.38
CA LYS A 69 11.43 -6.70 3.38
C LYS A 69 10.00 -6.87 2.85
N HIS A 70 9.01 -6.86 3.75
CA HIS A 70 7.60 -6.94 3.39
C HIS A 70 7.16 -5.74 2.54
N CYS A 71 7.51 -4.53 2.96
CA CYS A 71 7.15 -3.32 2.23
C CYS A 71 7.76 -3.30 0.82
N SER A 72 9.02 -3.70 0.67
CA SER A 72 9.68 -3.81 -0.63
C SER A 72 9.02 -4.86 -1.53
N HIS A 73 8.62 -6.01 -0.96
CA HIS A 73 7.90 -7.04 -1.69
C HIS A 73 6.52 -6.56 -2.16
N ALA A 74 5.76 -5.91 -1.28
CA ALA A 74 4.46 -5.33 -1.61
C ALA A 74 4.57 -4.29 -2.75
N ILE A 75 5.57 -3.40 -2.69
CA ILE A 75 5.83 -2.42 -3.78
C ILE A 75 6.12 -3.11 -5.11
N LYS A 76 6.86 -4.23 -5.11
CA LYS A 76 7.11 -5.00 -6.33
C LYS A 76 5.80 -5.53 -6.91
N ILE A 77 4.97 -6.20 -6.11
CA ILE A 77 3.67 -6.73 -6.55
C ILE A 77 2.79 -5.60 -7.08
N ILE A 78 2.72 -4.46 -6.38
CA ILE A 78 1.91 -3.31 -6.79
C ILE A 78 2.34 -2.82 -8.18
N ARG A 79 3.64 -2.75 -8.47
CA ARG A 79 4.14 -2.37 -9.81
C ARG A 79 3.77 -3.40 -10.88
N ASP A 80 3.89 -4.69 -10.57
CA ASP A 80 3.54 -5.76 -11.50
C ASP A 80 2.03 -5.69 -11.87
N ILE A 81 1.17 -5.48 -10.87
CA ILE A 81 -0.27 -5.30 -11.06
C ILE A 81 -0.59 -3.99 -11.80
N ASP A 82 0.10 -2.88 -11.51
CA ASP A 82 -0.05 -1.61 -12.24
C ASP A 82 0.28 -1.77 -13.73
N MET A 83 1.36 -2.49 -14.07
CA MET A 83 1.70 -2.81 -15.47
C MET A 83 0.62 -3.67 -16.14
N LYS A 84 0.14 -4.73 -15.47
CA LYS A 84 -0.96 -5.57 -15.96
C LYS A 84 -2.25 -4.77 -16.19
N SER A 85 -2.59 -3.86 -15.29
CA SER A 85 -3.79 -3.02 -15.39
C SER A 85 -3.78 -2.10 -16.61
N LYS A 86 -2.58 -1.73 -17.09
CA LYS A 86 -2.35 -0.93 -18.30
C LYS A 86 -2.28 -1.76 -19.59
N GLY A 87 -2.49 -3.08 -19.50
CA GLY A 87 -2.45 -4.01 -20.63
C GLY A 87 -1.04 -4.35 -21.11
N VAL A 88 -0.01 -4.06 -20.31
CA VAL A 88 1.37 -4.43 -20.64
C VAL A 88 1.54 -5.92 -20.38
N GLY A 89 1.87 -6.69 -21.41
CA GLY A 89 2.23 -8.12 -21.30
C GLY A 89 1.08 -9.10 -21.06
N THR A 90 -0.20 -8.70 -21.18
CA THR A 90 -1.36 -9.60 -20.98
C THR A 90 -2.55 -9.24 -21.89
N ASN A 91 -3.39 -10.24 -22.21
CA ASN A 91 -4.70 -10.02 -22.84
C ASN A 91 -5.67 -9.47 -21.79
N LYS A 92 -5.92 -8.14 -21.80
CA LYS A 92 -6.94 -7.41 -21.02
C LYS A 92 -7.51 -8.17 -19.79
N PRO A 93 -6.76 -8.28 -18.68
CA PRO A 93 -7.24 -8.90 -17.45
C PRO A 93 -8.45 -8.13 -16.88
N GLN A 94 -9.39 -8.83 -16.26
CA GLN A 94 -10.50 -8.18 -15.57
C GLN A 94 -9.96 -7.47 -14.31
N GLN A 95 -10.37 -6.22 -14.08
CA GLN A 95 -9.85 -5.40 -12.98
C GLN A 95 -10.11 -6.01 -11.59
N HIS A 96 -11.20 -6.77 -11.45
CA HIS A 96 -11.54 -7.46 -10.21
C HIS A 96 -10.50 -8.54 -9.84
N ASP A 97 -10.06 -9.33 -10.81
CA ASP A 97 -9.08 -10.40 -10.61
C ASP A 97 -7.72 -9.84 -10.18
N LEU A 98 -7.33 -8.69 -10.73
CA LEU A 98 -6.09 -8.00 -10.37
C LEU A 98 -6.11 -7.47 -8.92
N LEU A 99 -7.27 -6.99 -8.43
CA LEU A 99 -7.42 -6.57 -7.03
C LEU A 99 -7.31 -7.75 -6.07
N GLN A 100 -7.96 -8.88 -6.40
CA GLN A 100 -7.85 -10.09 -5.58
C GLN A 100 -6.42 -10.63 -5.57
N GLU A 101 -5.75 -10.70 -6.73
CA GLU A 101 -4.34 -11.10 -6.84
C GLU A 101 -3.44 -10.19 -6.00
N LEU A 102 -3.66 -8.88 -6.04
CA LEU A 102 -2.90 -7.91 -5.25
C LEU A 102 -3.04 -8.14 -3.74
N ILE A 103 -4.26 -8.32 -3.26
CA ILE A 103 -4.55 -8.49 -1.82
C ILE A 103 -3.95 -9.79 -1.30
N VAL A 104 -4.13 -10.90 -2.04
CA VAL A 104 -3.60 -12.22 -1.64
C VAL A 104 -2.08 -12.17 -1.53
N ASN A 105 -1.40 -11.65 -2.55
CA ASN A 105 0.06 -11.63 -2.59
C ASN A 105 0.68 -10.67 -1.57
N ILE A 106 0.00 -9.59 -1.17
CA ILE A 106 0.49 -8.68 -0.12
C ILE A 106 0.24 -9.23 1.28
N MET A 107 -0.89 -9.91 1.52
CA MET A 107 -1.26 -10.43 2.86
C MET A 107 -0.63 -11.79 3.17
N TYR A 108 -0.39 -12.61 2.16
CA TYR A 108 0.15 -13.95 2.28
C TYR A 108 1.41 -14.06 1.41
N PRO A 109 2.57 -13.59 1.92
CA PRO A 109 3.86 -13.68 1.21
C PRO A 109 4.39 -15.12 1.08
#